data_AF-A0A957KBI1-F1
#
_entry.id   AF-A0A957KBI1-F1
#
_cell.length_a   1.000
_cell.length_b   1.000
_cell.length_c   1.000
_cell.angle_alpha   90.00
_cell.angle_beta   90.00
_cell.angle_gamma   90.00
#
_symmetry.space_group_name_H-M   'P 1'
#
loop_
_entity.id
_entity.type
_entity.pdbx_description
1 polymer ?
#
loop_
_entity_poly.entity_id
_entity_poly.type
_entity_poly.pdbx_seq_one_letter_code
_entity_poly.pdbx_strand_id
1 'polypeptide(L)'
;MYRIGFIIEQALGHITHTKNLQANVPKDGEIKALWGLPRWQTEGWLGKMPVVKSNWTVQAGLQARRLVRDMQQQGPLDALFFHTQVTAVLAQNWVRRIPSVVSLDATPKQYDSLGEFYAHEPGPAWLEQRKWELNRDLFRSARHIVSWSKWAR
;
A
#
# COMPACT_ATOMS: atom_id res chain seq x y z
N MET A 1 17.06 -12.90 -13.05
CA MET A 1 16.35 -11.60 -13.10
C MET A 1 15.04 -11.74 -12.35
N TYR A 2 14.91 -11.04 -11.22
CA TYR A 2 13.76 -11.05 -10.34
C TYR A 2 12.70 -10.05 -10.79
N ARG A 3 11.44 -10.48 -10.85
CA ARG A 3 10.28 -9.66 -11.20
C ARG A 3 9.63 -9.15 -9.93
N ILE A 4 9.76 -7.85 -9.68
CA ILE A 4 9.30 -7.23 -8.45
C ILE A 4 8.19 -6.23 -8.77
N GLY A 5 7.03 -6.42 -8.16
CA GLY A 5 5.92 -5.47 -8.24
C GLY A 5 6.05 -4.38 -7.17
N PHE A 6 6.27 -3.13 -7.58
CA PHE A 6 6.31 -1.97 -6.72
C PHE A 6 4.96 -1.27 -6.73
N ILE A 7 4.23 -1.34 -5.62
CA ILE A 7 2.94 -0.69 -5.41
C ILE A 7 3.16 0.53 -4.51
N ILE A 8 3.14 1.73 -5.08
CA ILE A 8 3.53 2.95 -4.36
C ILE A 8 2.45 4.03 -4.47
N GLU A 9 1.96 4.46 -3.31
CA GLU A 9 1.05 5.57 -3.11
C GLU A 9 1.56 6.85 -3.78
N GLN A 10 0.68 7.58 -4.46
CA GLN A 10 1.04 8.81 -5.18
C GLN A 10 0.48 10.07 -4.49
N ALA A 11 0.81 10.23 -3.21
CA ALA A 11 0.48 11.41 -2.43
C ALA A 11 1.73 11.95 -1.72
N LEU A 12 1.81 13.27 -1.52
CA LEU A 12 2.82 13.94 -0.70
C LEU A 12 4.27 13.43 -0.95
N GLY A 13 5.00 13.07 0.11
CA GLY A 13 6.38 12.59 0.06
C GLY A 13 6.58 11.26 -0.67
N HIS A 14 5.52 10.47 -0.85
CA HIS A 14 5.60 9.17 -1.53
C HIS A 14 5.91 9.33 -3.04
N ILE A 15 5.56 10.46 -3.64
CA ILE A 15 5.90 10.78 -5.04
C ILE A 15 7.43 10.90 -5.19
N THR A 16 8.08 11.62 -4.27
CA THR A 16 9.54 11.76 -4.27
C THR A 16 10.23 10.41 -4.05
N HIS A 17 9.70 9.59 -3.12
CA HIS A 17 10.20 8.24 -2.92
C HIS A 17 10.06 7.36 -4.17
N THR A 18 8.92 7.45 -4.85
CA THR A 18 8.68 6.74 -6.14
C THR A 18 9.74 7.13 -7.16
N LYS A 19 9.99 8.43 -7.35
CA LYS A 19 10.99 8.93 -8.30
C LYS A 19 12.40 8.42 -7.97
N ASN A 20 12.77 8.41 -6.69
CA ASN A 20 14.06 7.89 -6.25
C ASN A 20 14.21 6.38 -6.54
N LEU A 21 13.16 5.59 -6.30
CA LEU A 21 13.18 4.16 -6.63
C LEU A 21 13.23 3.94 -8.14
N GLN A 22 12.43 4.66 -8.93
CA GLN A 22 12.44 4.57 -10.39
C GLN A 22 13.80 4.98 -10.99
N ALA A 23 14.50 5.93 -10.39
CA ALA A 23 15.82 6.35 -10.84
C ALA A 23 16.95 5.38 -10.48
N ASN A 24 16.77 4.52 -9.47
CA ASN A 24 17.87 3.69 -8.94
C ASN A 24 17.65 2.19 -9.07
N VAL A 25 16.43 1.67 -8.91
CA VAL A 25 16.15 0.23 -9.04
C VAL A 25 16.51 -0.31 -10.43
N PRO A 26 16.21 0.37 -11.55
CA PRO A 26 16.59 -0.15 -12.88
C PRO A 26 18.10 -0.19 -13.14
N LYS A 27 18.93 0.43 -12.30
CA LYS A 27 20.39 0.34 -12.41
C LYS A 27 20.90 -1.04 -11.95
N ASP A 28 20.10 -1.78 -11.19
CA ASP A 28 20.37 -3.16 -10.84
C ASP A 28 19.85 -4.09 -11.96
N GLY A 29 20.77 -4.68 -12.72
CA GLY A 29 20.45 -5.58 -13.83
C GLY A 29 19.77 -6.89 -13.41
N GLU A 30 19.74 -7.20 -12.12
CA GLU A 30 19.03 -8.36 -11.60
C GLU A 30 17.54 -8.10 -11.43
N ILE A 31 17.08 -6.85 -11.43
CA ILE A 31 15.69 -6.48 -11.08
C ILE A 31 14.90 -6.01 -12.31
N LYS A 32 13.79 -6.70 -12.57
CA LYS A 32 12.70 -6.22 -13.43
C LYS A 32 11.62 -5.58 -12.57
N ALA A 33 11.64 -4.26 -12.46
CA ALA A 33 10.62 -3.52 -11.71
C ALA A 33 9.34 -3.32 -12.53
N LEU A 34 8.20 -3.67 -11.92
CA LEU A 34 6.86 -3.37 -12.43
C LEU A 34 6.21 -2.35 -11.50
N TRP A 35 5.80 -1.19 -12.03
CA TRP A 35 5.32 -0.07 -11.23
C TRP A 35 3.79 0.01 -11.23
N GLY A 36 3.20 -0.12 -10.05
CA GLY A 36 1.79 0.11 -9.80
C GLY A 36 1.65 1.34 -8.92
N LEU A 37 1.02 2.39 -9.43
CA LEU A 37 0.99 3.69 -8.76
C LEU A 37 -0.47 4.06 -8.47
N PRO A 38 -1.09 3.55 -7.38
CA PRO A 38 -2.42 3.94 -6.98
C PRO A 38 -2.53 5.46 -6.83
N ARG A 39 -3.60 6.02 -7.38
CA ARG A 39 -3.90 7.47 -7.34
C ARG A 39 -5.31 7.68 -6.86
N TRP A 40 -5.60 8.85 -6.32
CA TRP A 40 -6.99 9.21 -6.06
C TRP A 40 -7.77 9.16 -7.38
N GLN A 41 -8.83 8.36 -7.43
CA GLN A 41 -9.70 8.24 -8.61
C GLN A 41 -11.10 8.70 -8.23
N THR A 42 -11.50 9.85 -8.76
CA THR A 42 -12.88 10.35 -8.66
C THR A 42 -13.79 9.83 -9.77
N GLU A 43 -13.24 9.11 -10.75
CA GLU A 43 -13.93 8.72 -11.98
C GLU A 43 -14.17 7.20 -12.05
N GLY A 44 -15.29 6.79 -12.67
CA GLY A 44 -15.71 5.39 -12.81
C GLY A 44 -16.79 4.95 -11.80
N TRP A 45 -17.33 3.74 -11.99
CA TRP A 45 -18.48 3.26 -11.22
C TRP A 45 -18.16 3.00 -9.73
N LEU A 46 -16.93 2.56 -9.41
CA LEU A 46 -16.44 2.41 -8.03
C LEU A 46 -16.28 3.77 -7.33
N GLY A 47 -15.89 4.81 -8.07
CA GLY A 47 -15.79 6.19 -7.56
C GLY A 47 -17.14 6.84 -7.22
N LYS A 48 -18.27 6.20 -7.62
CA LYS A 48 -19.63 6.64 -7.27
C LYS A 48 -20.17 5.99 -5.98
N MET A 49 -19.51 4.94 -5.47
CA MET A 49 -19.93 4.30 -4.20
C MET A 49 -19.49 5.17 -3.01
N PRO A 50 -20.40 5.59 -2.11
CA PRO A 50 -20.09 6.54 -1.03
C PRO A 50 -18.90 6.12 -0.17
N VAL A 51 -18.80 4.84 0.20
CA VAL A 51 -17.74 4.30 1.07
C VAL A 51 -16.37 4.24 0.36
N VAL A 52 -16.36 3.98 -0.95
CA VAL A 52 -15.13 3.94 -1.75
C VAL A 52 -14.69 5.36 -2.06
N LYS A 53 -15.61 6.25 -2.43
CA LYS A 53 -15.33 7.64 -2.80
C LYS A 53 -14.68 8.44 -1.66
N SER A 54 -15.07 8.20 -0.41
CA SER A 54 -14.58 8.96 0.75
C SER A 54 -13.42 8.30 1.50
N ASN A 55 -13.04 7.07 1.16
CA ASN A 55 -12.03 6.32 1.92
C ASN A 55 -10.81 5.95 1.06
N TRP A 56 -9.72 6.66 1.28
CA TRP A 56 -8.46 6.42 0.58
C TRP A 56 -7.96 5.00 0.71
N THR A 57 -8.01 4.45 1.92
CA THR A 57 -7.52 3.11 2.23
C THR A 57 -8.23 2.05 1.41
N VAL A 58 -9.54 2.23 1.21
CA VAL A 58 -10.33 1.34 0.35
C VAL A 58 -9.94 1.52 -1.12
N GLN A 59 -9.85 2.75 -1.63
CA GLN A 59 -9.48 2.99 -3.03
C GLN A 59 -8.09 2.47 -3.36
N ALA A 60 -7.09 2.86 -2.58
CA ALA A 60 -5.70 2.49 -2.76
C ALA A 60 -5.52 0.97 -2.68
N GLY A 61 -6.15 0.33 -1.70
CA GLY A 61 -6.11 -1.12 -1.55
C GLY A 61 -6.77 -1.87 -2.71
N LEU A 62 -7.93 -1.42 -3.20
CA LEU A 62 -8.60 -2.03 -4.36
C LEU A 62 -7.78 -1.85 -5.65
N GLN A 63 -7.22 -0.66 -5.88
CA GLN A 63 -6.32 -0.41 -6.99
C GLN A 63 -5.08 -1.30 -6.90
N ALA A 64 -4.45 -1.41 -5.73
CA ALA A 64 -3.31 -2.27 -5.50
C ALA A 64 -3.62 -3.74 -5.84
N ARG A 65 -4.76 -4.27 -5.40
CA ARG A 65 -5.18 -5.64 -5.75
C ARG A 65 -5.26 -5.86 -7.25
N ARG A 66 -5.85 -4.89 -7.97
CA ARG A 66 -5.97 -4.93 -9.44
C ARG A 66 -4.59 -4.87 -10.09
N LEU A 67 -3.74 -3.94 -9.68
CA LEU A 67 -2.39 -3.78 -10.20
C LEU A 67 -1.55 -5.05 -10.02
N VAL A 68 -1.57 -5.67 -8.84
CA VAL A 68 -0.83 -6.92 -8.60
C VAL A 68 -1.37 -8.07 -9.46
N ARG A 69 -2.69 -8.16 -9.63
CA ARG A 69 -3.31 -9.16 -10.52
C ARG A 69 -2.86 -8.95 -11.97
N ASP A 70 -2.91 -7.71 -12.45
CA ASP A 70 -2.56 -7.37 -13.84
C ASP A 70 -1.05 -7.58 -14.08
N MET A 71 -0.19 -7.39 -13.06
CA MET A 71 1.23 -7.75 -13.10
C MET A 71 1.45 -9.27 -13.14
N GLN A 72 0.73 -10.04 -12.33
CA GLN A 72 0.79 -11.52 -12.35
C GLN A 72 0.37 -12.10 -13.70
N GLN A 73 -0.58 -11.46 -14.39
CA GLN A 73 -0.96 -11.84 -15.75
C GLN A 73 0.17 -11.64 -16.77
N GLN A 74 1.10 -10.71 -16.53
CA GLN A 74 2.29 -10.51 -17.37
C GLN A 74 3.41 -11.53 -17.05
N GLY A 75 3.23 -12.36 -16.02
CA GLY A 75 4.17 -13.36 -15.56
C GLY A 75 4.34 -13.35 -14.04
N PRO A 76 4.81 -14.46 -13.45
CA PRO A 76 4.93 -14.61 -12.01
C PRO A 76 5.83 -13.52 -11.40
N LEU A 77 5.42 -13.01 -10.24
CA LEU A 77 6.19 -12.08 -9.41
C LEU A 77 6.99 -12.87 -8.37
N ASP A 78 8.27 -12.54 -8.26
CA ASP A 78 9.17 -13.11 -7.25
C ASP A 78 9.03 -12.41 -5.91
N ALA A 79 8.71 -11.11 -5.94
CA ALA A 79 8.47 -10.31 -4.75
C ALA A 79 7.49 -9.15 -5.00
N LEU A 80 6.96 -8.62 -3.91
CA LEU A 80 6.18 -7.38 -3.89
C LEU A 80 6.81 -6.36 -2.94
N PHE A 81 6.74 -5.10 -3.31
CA PHE A 81 7.07 -3.97 -2.46
C PHE A 81 5.85 -3.06 -2.39
N PHE A 82 5.33 -2.82 -1.19
CA PHE A 82 4.23 -1.88 -0.96
C PHE A 82 4.73 -0.67 -0.19
N HIS A 83 4.28 0.52 -0.60
CA HIS A 83 4.44 1.74 0.16
C HIS A 83 3.24 2.65 -0.06
N THR A 84 2.42 3.00 0.93
CA THR A 84 2.49 2.65 2.36
C THR A 84 1.67 1.39 2.69
N GLN A 85 1.51 1.03 3.97
CA GLN A 85 0.58 0.00 4.44
C GLN A 85 -0.85 0.19 3.93
N VAL A 86 -1.24 1.44 3.62
CA VAL A 86 -2.56 1.80 3.08
C VAL A 86 -2.82 1.10 1.74
N THR A 87 -1.79 1.00 0.89
CA THR A 87 -1.90 0.30 -0.39
C THR A 87 -1.92 -1.23 -0.23
N ALA A 88 -1.38 -1.75 0.87
CA ALA A 88 -1.22 -3.18 1.10
C ALA A 88 -2.37 -3.84 1.87
N VAL A 89 -3.14 -3.08 2.66
CA VAL A 89 -4.09 -3.63 3.64
C VAL A 89 -5.20 -4.47 3.01
N LEU A 90 -5.65 -4.12 1.80
CA LEU A 90 -6.60 -4.95 1.06
C LEU A 90 -5.91 -5.96 0.13
N ALA A 91 -4.60 -5.96 -0.01
CA ALA A 91 -3.83 -6.88 -0.85
C ALA A 91 -3.28 -8.10 -0.08
N GLN A 92 -3.75 -8.37 1.15
CA GLN A 92 -3.26 -9.47 2.00
C GLN A 92 -3.19 -10.84 1.32
N ASN A 93 -4.16 -11.15 0.44
CA ASN A 93 -4.19 -12.41 -0.30
C ASN A 93 -2.96 -12.58 -1.22
N TRP A 94 -2.37 -11.49 -1.68
CA TRP A 94 -1.13 -11.48 -2.44
C TRP A 94 0.08 -11.52 -1.52
N VAL A 95 0.05 -10.72 -0.45
CA VAL A 95 1.13 -10.67 0.57
C VAL A 95 1.39 -12.04 1.19
N ARG A 96 0.35 -12.84 1.42
CA ARG A 96 0.47 -14.22 1.95
C ARG A 96 1.03 -15.23 0.94
N ARG A 97 1.01 -14.92 -0.36
CA ARG A 97 1.41 -15.84 -1.44
C ARG A 97 2.76 -15.48 -2.06
N ILE A 98 3.10 -14.20 -2.07
CA ILE A 98 4.30 -13.67 -2.70
C ILE A 98 5.11 -12.96 -1.61
N PRO A 99 6.40 -13.27 -1.43
CA PRO A 99 7.25 -12.59 -0.47
C PRO A 99 7.15 -11.07 -0.64
N SER A 100 6.73 -10.37 0.42
CA SER A 100 6.39 -8.95 0.33
C SER A 100 7.13 -8.12 1.37
N VAL A 101 7.63 -6.97 0.93
CA VAL A 101 8.11 -5.89 1.79
C VAL A 101 7.00 -4.86 1.95
N VAL A 102 6.67 -4.50 3.19
CA VAL A 102 5.77 -3.38 3.49
C VAL A 102 6.60 -2.23 4.06
N SER A 103 6.73 -1.16 3.29
CA SER A 103 7.43 0.06 3.65
C SER A 103 6.46 1.09 4.21
N LEU A 104 6.74 1.65 5.38
CA LEU A 104 5.91 2.67 6.03
C LEU A 104 6.73 3.86 6.51
N ASP A 105 6.12 5.04 6.39
CA ASP A 105 6.61 6.33 6.88
C ASP A 105 5.95 6.74 8.21
N ALA A 106 4.74 6.24 8.47
CA ALA A 106 4.03 6.35 9.74
C ALA A 106 3.16 5.12 10.02
N THR A 107 2.98 4.77 11.30
CA THR A 107 2.06 3.69 11.72
C THR A 107 0.61 4.19 11.73
N PRO A 108 -0.41 3.31 11.63
CA PRO A 108 -1.81 3.70 11.76
C PRO A 108 -2.10 4.47 13.05
N LYS A 109 -1.49 4.07 14.19
CA LYS A 109 -1.62 4.80 15.46
C LYS A 109 -1.09 6.24 15.39
N GLN A 110 -0.07 6.49 14.57
CA GLN A 110 0.46 7.83 14.35
C GLN A 110 -0.46 8.66 13.46
N TYR A 111 -1.03 8.07 12.41
CA TYR A 111 -2.10 8.71 11.65
C TYR A 111 -3.31 9.04 12.53
N ASP A 112 -3.71 8.14 13.42
CA ASP A 112 -4.82 8.37 14.36
C ASP A 112 -4.49 9.48 15.37
N SER A 113 -3.24 9.55 15.88
CA SER A 113 -2.80 10.64 16.77
C SER A 113 -2.67 12.00 16.07
N LEU A 114 -2.55 12.02 14.74
CA LEU A 114 -2.60 13.22 13.91
C LEU A 114 -4.04 13.52 13.42
N GLY A 115 -4.98 12.62 13.67
CA GLY A 115 -6.38 12.70 13.25
C GLY A 115 -7.16 13.86 13.86
N GLU A 116 -6.75 14.36 15.03
CA GLU A 116 -7.27 15.60 15.62
C GLU A 116 -7.07 16.81 14.68
N PHE A 117 -6.06 16.80 13.80
CA PHE A 117 -5.82 17.85 12.81
C PHE A 117 -6.41 17.57 11.42
N TYR A 118 -6.96 16.35 11.19
CA TYR A 118 -7.47 15.90 9.89
C TYR A 118 -8.99 15.60 9.87
N ALA A 119 -9.73 15.96 10.92
CA ALA A 119 -11.18 15.75 11.06
C ALA A 119 -11.59 14.27 10.95
N HIS A 120 -10.98 13.40 11.75
CA HIS A 120 -11.40 12.00 11.86
C HIS A 120 -12.30 11.82 13.10
N GLU A 121 -13.61 11.67 12.89
CA GLU A 121 -14.47 11.10 13.93
C GLU A 121 -14.22 9.58 13.99
N PRO A 122 -13.91 9.01 15.17
CA PRO A 122 -13.77 7.56 15.31
C PRO A 122 -15.03 6.85 14.84
N GLY A 123 -14.89 5.87 13.95
CA GLY A 123 -16.02 5.07 13.50
C GLY A 123 -16.60 4.21 14.62
N PRO A 124 -17.72 3.50 14.36
CA PRO A 124 -18.24 2.52 15.30
C PRO A 124 -17.16 1.52 15.73
N ALA A 125 -17.13 1.12 16.99
CA ALA A 125 -16.05 0.29 17.57
C ALA A 125 -15.72 -0.99 16.76
N TRP A 126 -16.73 -1.61 16.14
CA TRP A 126 -16.53 -2.78 15.28
C TRP A 126 -15.69 -2.47 14.02
N LEU A 127 -15.81 -1.27 13.47
CA LEU A 127 -15.07 -0.84 12.27
C LEU A 127 -13.61 -0.56 12.62
N GLU A 128 -13.37 0.10 13.76
CA GLU A 128 -12.01 0.33 14.27
C GLU A 128 -11.31 -1.00 14.59
N GLN A 129 -12.03 -1.95 15.21
CA GLN A 129 -11.52 -3.29 15.45
C GLN A 129 -11.15 -4.00 14.13
N ARG A 130 -11.97 -3.88 13.08
CA ARG A 130 -11.66 -4.42 11.75
C ARG A 130 -10.45 -3.75 11.10
N LYS A 131 -10.33 -2.42 11.18
CA LYS A 131 -9.14 -1.71 10.69
C LYS A 131 -7.88 -2.20 11.39
N TRP A 132 -7.94 -2.39 12.70
CA TRP A 132 -6.82 -2.91 13.49
C TRP A 132 -6.46 -4.34 13.09
N GLU A 133 -7.44 -5.24 12.99
CA GLU A 133 -7.23 -6.63 12.55
C GLU A 133 -6.57 -6.70 11.18
N LEU A 134 -7.04 -5.91 10.21
CA LEU A 134 -6.49 -5.89 8.87
C LEU A 134 -5.03 -5.41 8.83
N ASN A 135 -4.70 -4.35 9.58
CA ASN A 135 -3.32 -3.88 9.65
C ASN A 135 -2.41 -4.88 10.37
N ARG A 136 -2.87 -5.43 11.49
CA ARG A 136 -2.14 -6.47 12.24
C ARG A 136 -1.84 -7.69 11.36
N ASP A 137 -2.85 -8.18 10.65
CA ASP A 137 -2.73 -9.37 9.81
C ASP A 137 -1.85 -9.10 8.59
N LEU A 138 -1.89 -7.89 8.03
CA LEU A 138 -0.95 -7.45 7.00
C LEU A 138 0.50 -7.52 7.50
N PHE A 139 0.78 -6.88 8.64
CA PHE A 139 2.13 -6.84 9.20
C PHE A 139 2.67 -8.23 9.54
N ARG A 140 1.82 -9.12 10.07
CA ARG A 140 2.19 -10.52 10.32
C ARG A 140 2.44 -11.32 9.05
N SER A 141 1.80 -10.97 7.94
CA SER A 141 1.93 -11.68 6.66
C SER A 141 3.11 -11.18 5.83
N ALA A 142 3.59 -9.96 6.06
CA ALA A 142 4.71 -9.39 5.34
C ALA A 142 6.01 -10.14 5.67
N ARG A 143 6.84 -10.40 4.65
CA ARG A 143 8.16 -11.02 4.83
C ARG A 143 9.09 -10.08 5.59
N HIS A 144 9.04 -8.78 5.24
CA HIS A 144 9.76 -7.72 5.93
C HIS A 144 8.90 -6.46 6.03
N ILE A 145 9.13 -5.73 7.12
CA ILE A 145 8.55 -4.40 7.35
C ILE A 145 9.72 -3.42 7.40
N VAL A 146 9.64 -2.35 6.61
CA VAL A 146 10.67 -1.31 6.55
C VAL A 146 10.07 0.01 7.00
N SER A 147 10.51 0.51 8.15
CA SER A 147 10.15 1.82 8.69
C SER A 147 11.16 2.86 8.23
N TRP A 148 10.73 4.01 7.70
CA TRP A 148 11.64 5.08 7.28
C TRP A 148 12.38 5.76 8.43
N SER A 149 11.87 5.64 9.65
CA SER A 149 12.48 6.21 10.83
C SER A 149 12.27 5.29 12.04
N LYS A 150 13.03 5.52 13.11
CA LYS A 150 12.79 4.88 14.41
C LYS A 150 11.42 5.25 15.00
N TRP A 151 10.82 6.33 14.53
CA TRP A 151 9.54 6.82 14.99
C TRP A 151 8.39 5.98 14.41
N ALA A 152 8.55 5.39 13.23
CA ALA A 152 7.55 4.55 12.56
C ALA A 152 7.73 3.04 12.84
N ARG A 153 8.53 2.65 13.84
CA ARG A 153 8.70 1.26 14.28
C ARG A 153 7.63 0.83 15.28
#